data_AF-A0A8J1IU60-F1
#
_entry.id   AF-A0A8J1IU60-F1
#
_cell.length_a   1.000
_cell.length_b   1.000
_cell.length_c   1.000
_cell.angle_alpha   90.00
_cell.angle_beta   90.00
_cell.angle_gamma   90.00
#
_symmetry.space_group_name_H-M   'P 1'
#
loop_
_entity.id
_entity.type
_entity.pdbx_description
1 polymer ?
#
loop_
_entity_poly.entity_id
_entity_poly.type
_entity_poly.pdbx_seq_one_letter_code
_entity_poly.pdbx_strand_id
1 'polypeptide(L)'
;MSQLEDEDSGQEPISPSADFPGEELEVTPVAETFARGFDCVSISSFPGERLIPGKEDTASLVSTATLVPECIYIPPSGYQLVPEQEVTEQRVALQSATERLERATREKECLQEALRCSSEECATQVQVLLDQIKSSEELLQNLQRTLSDTQQKTTRQMATLTATFNRLCQEVNCLNEENEKLRALSSATAPGEPRVTVEPSPTQRAVQHRQERLCIEIVSLQEELKLEQREKSLLEGQLRVQQETHTEETQIMEATLSSLRTEMERLQQERKQTELQLQESESQVQKLWESVSEQEKCLLQEKEGKICLQAALSEEKTKVSRLQAELGTSEEVQRDFVRLSQALQVSLEKIRQADSMADVSSILEGTRLTDINQLQET
;
A
#
# COMPACT_ATOMS: atom_id res chain seq x y z
N MET A 1 -27.71 19.13 -64.47
CA MET A 1 -26.67 18.39 -65.21
C MET A 1 -25.45 18.35 -64.32
N SER A 2 -25.05 17.29 -63.63
CA SER A 2 -25.55 15.97 -63.27
C SER A 2 -24.46 15.41 -62.33
N GLN A 3 -24.82 14.48 -61.45
CA GLN A 3 -23.95 13.59 -60.62
C GLN A 3 -23.59 14.22 -59.25
N LEU A 4 -24.28 13.93 -58.13
CA LEU A 4 -24.49 12.64 -57.40
C LEU A 4 -23.12 12.01 -57.06
N GLU A 5 -22.56 12.20 -55.86
CA GLU A 5 -22.92 11.55 -54.57
C GLU A 5 -22.99 10.03 -54.69
N ASP A 6 -21.95 9.37 -54.17
CA ASP A 6 -21.96 8.06 -53.49
C ASP A 6 -20.57 7.88 -52.84
N GLU A 7 -20.40 8.34 -51.59
CA GLU A 7 -19.33 7.82 -50.72
C GLU A 7 -19.96 6.77 -49.80
N ASP A 8 -19.57 5.53 -50.07
CA ASP A 8 -20.04 4.32 -49.45
C ASP A 8 -19.49 4.16 -48.02
N SER A 9 -20.41 3.79 -47.15
CA SER A 9 -20.30 3.30 -45.78
C SER A 9 -19.20 2.25 -45.58
N GLY A 10 -18.08 2.67 -44.99
CA GLY A 10 -17.06 1.78 -44.40
C GLY A 10 -17.25 1.64 -42.89
N GLN A 11 -18.31 0.95 -42.47
CA GLN A 11 -18.56 0.58 -41.07
C GLN A 11 -17.95 -0.81 -40.83
N GLU A 12 -16.69 -0.87 -40.38
CA GLU A 12 -16.07 -2.14 -40.00
C GLU A 12 -16.54 -2.61 -38.61
N PRO A 13 -16.99 -3.87 -38.47
CA PRO A 13 -17.42 -4.44 -37.21
C PRO A 13 -16.23 -4.91 -36.37
N ILE A 14 -16.28 -4.56 -35.09
CA ILE A 14 -15.44 -5.10 -34.01
C ILE A 14 -15.61 -6.63 -34.00
N SER A 15 -14.55 -7.34 -34.37
CA SER A 15 -14.43 -8.79 -34.21
C SER A 15 -13.53 -9.10 -33.03
N PRO A 16 -13.96 -9.91 -32.05
CA PRO A 16 -13.12 -10.34 -30.94
C PRO A 16 -12.62 -11.77 -31.18
N SER A 17 -11.34 -11.95 -31.50
CA SER A 17 -10.62 -13.21 -31.25
C SER A 17 -9.20 -13.15 -31.80
N ALA A 18 -8.23 -13.18 -30.89
CA ALA A 18 -6.89 -13.66 -31.19
C ALA A 18 -6.45 -14.50 -30.00
N ASP A 19 -6.68 -15.81 -30.15
CA ASP A 19 -6.06 -16.86 -29.34
C ASP A 19 -4.54 -16.78 -29.48
N PHE A 20 -3.84 -16.76 -28.36
CA PHE A 20 -2.45 -17.23 -28.28
C PHE A 20 -2.40 -18.38 -27.26
N PRO A 21 -1.83 -19.54 -27.63
CA PRO A 21 -1.72 -20.70 -26.76
C PRO A 21 -0.45 -20.60 -25.91
N GLY A 22 -0.52 -21.05 -24.66
CA GLY A 22 0.68 -21.11 -23.81
C GLY A 22 0.42 -21.55 -22.37
N GLU A 23 0.55 -22.86 -22.18
CA GLU A 23 0.96 -23.55 -20.94
C GLU A 23 0.06 -23.48 -19.70
N GLU A 24 -0.72 -24.55 -19.57
CA GLU A 24 -1.18 -25.13 -18.31
C GLU A 24 -0.01 -25.31 -17.34
N LEU A 25 -0.02 -24.58 -16.23
CA LEU A 25 0.75 -24.95 -15.05
C LEU A 25 -0.23 -25.55 -14.03
N GLU A 26 -0.24 -26.88 -13.98
CA GLU A 26 -0.85 -27.66 -12.90
C GLU A 26 -0.31 -27.16 -11.55
N VAL A 27 -1.12 -26.39 -10.80
CA VAL A 27 -0.83 -26.09 -9.41
C VAL A 27 -1.30 -27.26 -8.57
N THR A 28 -0.35 -28.11 -8.22
CA THR A 28 -0.49 -29.23 -7.27
C THR A 28 -1.10 -28.78 -5.94
N PRO A 29 -2.04 -29.55 -5.33
CA PRO A 29 -2.75 -29.19 -4.11
C PRO A 29 -1.94 -29.61 -2.87
N VAL A 30 -0.83 -28.93 -2.59
CA VAL A 30 0.03 -29.24 -1.42
C VAL A 30 0.12 -28.08 -0.41
N ALA A 31 -0.53 -26.93 -0.67
CA ALA A 31 -0.46 -25.76 0.21
C ALA A 31 -1.74 -25.47 1.04
N GLU A 32 -2.82 -26.24 0.88
CA GLU A 32 -4.11 -25.97 1.57
C GLU A 32 -4.45 -26.93 2.73
N THR A 33 -3.54 -27.83 3.13
CA THR A 33 -3.82 -28.82 4.19
C THR A 33 -3.29 -28.48 5.58
N PHE A 34 -2.84 -27.24 5.85
CA PHE A 34 -2.32 -26.88 7.18
C PHE A 34 -3.23 -25.99 8.05
N ALA A 35 -4.42 -25.61 7.56
CA ALA A 35 -5.28 -24.65 8.27
C ALA A 35 -6.65 -25.20 8.71
N ARG A 36 -6.79 -26.51 8.95
CA ARG A 36 -7.99 -27.06 9.60
C ARG A 36 -7.65 -28.19 10.56
N GLY A 37 -7.69 -27.84 11.84
CA GLY A 37 -7.70 -28.81 12.92
C GLY A 37 -6.92 -28.27 14.09
N PHE A 38 -7.57 -27.52 14.98
CA PHE A 38 -7.54 -27.78 16.41
C PHE A 38 -8.69 -26.99 17.04
N ASP A 39 -9.80 -27.71 17.21
CA ASP A 39 -10.92 -27.28 18.06
C ASP A 39 -10.40 -27.05 19.48
N CYS A 40 -10.72 -25.88 20.03
CA CYS A 40 -10.44 -25.53 21.40
C CYS A 40 -11.33 -26.38 22.32
N VAL A 41 -10.74 -27.39 22.97
CA VAL A 41 -11.33 -27.99 24.16
C VAL A 41 -11.02 -27.07 25.33
N SER A 42 -11.93 -26.14 25.58
CA SER A 42 -11.99 -25.36 26.81
C SER A 42 -12.20 -26.30 27.99
N ILE A 43 -11.19 -26.41 28.85
CA ILE A 43 -11.35 -26.93 30.21
C ILE A 43 -11.26 -25.74 31.16
N SER A 44 -12.42 -25.37 31.68
CA SER A 44 -12.62 -24.32 32.66
C SER A 44 -12.07 -24.68 34.05
N SER A 45 -11.54 -23.66 34.73
CA SER A 45 -11.53 -23.43 36.18
C SER A 45 -10.61 -24.28 37.07
N PHE A 46 -9.70 -23.63 37.80
CA PHE A 46 -9.96 -23.12 39.16
C PHE A 46 -9.06 -21.90 39.49
N PRO A 47 -9.54 -20.95 40.32
CA PRO A 47 -8.83 -19.73 40.69
C PRO A 47 -7.97 -19.95 41.95
N GLY A 48 -6.86 -19.22 42.06
CA GLY A 48 -6.02 -19.26 43.26
C GLY A 48 -5.18 -17.99 43.37
N GLU A 49 -5.54 -17.18 44.35
CA GLU A 49 -5.07 -15.82 44.58
C GLU A 49 -3.56 -15.68 44.73
N ARG A 50 -3.06 -14.59 44.15
CA ARG A 50 -1.78 -13.97 44.53
C ARG A 50 -1.93 -13.42 45.95
N LEU A 51 -1.38 -14.13 46.93
CA LEU A 51 -1.07 -13.56 48.24
C LEU A 51 0.43 -13.68 48.47
N ILE A 52 1.09 -12.51 48.47
CA ILE A 52 2.39 -12.33 49.09
C ILE A 52 2.12 -12.31 50.61
N PRO A 53 2.90 -13.06 51.40
CA PRO A 53 3.45 -12.42 52.59
C PRO A 53 4.95 -12.71 52.76
N GLY A 54 5.69 -11.65 53.07
CA GLY A 54 7.04 -11.74 53.61
C GLY A 54 7.05 -12.03 55.12
N LYS A 55 8.18 -12.62 55.52
CA LYS A 55 8.81 -12.69 56.84
C LYS A 55 8.20 -13.52 57.98
N GLU A 56 9.11 -14.35 58.49
CA GLU A 56 9.33 -14.80 59.87
C GLU A 56 8.22 -15.61 60.54
N ASP A 57 8.49 -16.92 60.68
CA ASP A 57 8.48 -17.52 62.00
C ASP A 57 9.54 -18.62 62.11
N THR A 58 10.47 -18.36 63.03
CA THR A 58 11.37 -19.32 63.67
C THR A 58 10.55 -20.46 64.31
N ALA A 59 10.36 -21.56 63.58
CA ALA A 59 9.89 -22.80 64.19
C ALA A 59 11.08 -23.59 64.75
N SER A 60 11.31 -23.37 66.03
CA SER A 60 12.08 -24.26 66.91
C SER A 60 11.62 -25.72 66.76
N LEU A 61 12.48 -26.56 66.20
CA LEU A 61 12.45 -28.02 66.39
C LEU A 61 13.82 -28.47 66.90
N VAL A 62 14.16 -28.07 68.13
CA VAL A 62 15.02 -28.89 68.98
C VAL A 62 14.13 -29.99 69.53
N SER A 63 14.06 -31.11 68.82
CA SER A 63 13.61 -32.38 69.39
C SER A 63 14.35 -33.53 68.73
N THR A 64 15.30 -34.06 69.50
CA THR A 64 15.74 -35.46 69.51
C THR A 64 16.28 -36.04 68.19
N ALA A 65 17.57 -35.83 67.97
CA ALA A 65 18.54 -36.79 67.45
C ALA A 65 17.99 -37.95 66.58
N THR A 66 17.74 -37.66 65.31
CA THR A 66 18.15 -38.52 64.20
C THR A 66 18.72 -37.61 63.11
N LEU A 67 20.00 -37.80 62.77
CA LEU A 67 20.62 -37.24 61.58
C LEU A 67 19.92 -37.88 60.37
N VAL A 68 18.78 -37.33 59.98
CA VAL A 68 18.19 -37.58 58.67
C VAL A 68 19.10 -36.86 57.68
N PRO A 69 19.75 -37.57 56.74
CA PRO A 69 20.50 -36.92 55.67
C PRO A 69 19.62 -35.87 55.02
N GLU A 70 20.16 -34.68 54.81
CA GLU A 70 19.53 -33.56 54.10
C GLU A 70 18.56 -34.08 53.04
N CYS A 71 17.26 -33.83 53.21
CA CYS A 71 16.24 -34.30 52.29
C CYS A 71 16.61 -33.82 50.88
N ILE A 72 17.07 -34.73 50.03
CA ILE A 72 17.35 -34.44 48.63
C ILE A 72 16.04 -33.96 48.03
N TYR A 73 15.97 -32.68 47.65
CA TYR A 73 14.82 -32.15 46.95
C TYR A 73 14.74 -32.85 45.58
N ILE A 74 13.78 -33.75 45.44
CA ILE A 74 13.50 -34.42 44.17
C ILE A 74 12.41 -33.60 43.48
N PRO A 75 12.72 -32.90 42.38
CA PRO A 75 11.72 -32.13 41.66
C PRO A 75 10.62 -33.06 41.09
N PRO A 76 9.37 -32.59 41.00
CA PRO A 76 8.28 -33.34 40.40
C PRO A 76 8.61 -33.77 38.95
N SER A 77 8.00 -34.86 38.48
CA SER A 77 8.21 -35.35 37.12
C SER A 77 7.93 -34.26 36.07
N GLY A 78 8.92 -34.01 35.21
CA GLY A 78 8.89 -32.94 34.19
C GLY A 78 9.55 -31.63 34.61
N TYR A 79 10.00 -31.49 35.87
CA TYR A 79 10.70 -30.31 36.36
C TYR A 79 12.19 -30.61 36.54
N GLN A 80 13.04 -29.77 35.96
CA GLN A 80 14.50 -29.84 36.10
C GLN A 80 14.96 -28.70 37.01
N LEU A 81 15.88 -29.00 37.94
CA LEU A 81 16.57 -27.98 38.73
C LEU A 81 17.53 -27.23 37.79
N VAL A 82 17.22 -25.96 37.58
CA VAL A 82 18.00 -25.05 36.73
C VAL A 82 18.79 -24.09 37.64
N PRO A 83 20.08 -23.85 37.38
CA PRO A 83 20.86 -22.86 38.12
C PRO A 83 20.20 -21.48 38.08
N GLU A 84 20.24 -20.75 39.20
CA GLU A 84 19.62 -19.43 39.31
C GLU A 84 20.15 -18.45 38.25
N GLN A 85 21.43 -18.59 37.87
CA GLN A 85 22.06 -17.82 36.81
C GLN A 85 21.39 -18.03 35.43
N GLU A 86 21.14 -19.28 35.03
CA GLU A 86 20.43 -19.59 33.77
C GLU A 86 19.00 -19.05 33.77
N VAL A 87 18.31 -19.11 34.93
CA VAL A 87 16.97 -18.52 35.07
C VAL A 87 17.01 -16.99 34.92
N THR A 88 18.02 -16.33 35.48
CA THR A 88 18.17 -14.87 35.32
C THR A 88 18.52 -14.48 33.89
N GLU A 89 19.40 -15.21 33.22
CA GLU A 89 19.77 -14.99 31.82
C GLU A 89 18.56 -15.18 30.90
N GLN A 90 17.78 -16.24 31.11
CA GLN A 90 16.53 -16.46 30.37
C GLN A 90 15.49 -15.37 30.63
N ARG A 91 15.38 -14.87 31.86
CA ARG A 91 14.47 -13.75 32.20
C ARG A 91 14.87 -12.46 31.48
N VAL A 92 16.16 -12.14 31.45
CA VAL A 92 16.68 -10.97 30.72
C VAL A 92 16.47 -11.14 29.22
N ALA A 93 16.74 -12.33 28.67
CA ALA A 93 16.48 -12.63 27.27
C ALA A 93 15.00 -12.49 26.91
N LEU A 94 14.09 -13.00 27.75
CA LEU A 94 12.63 -12.86 27.58
C LEU A 94 12.18 -11.39 27.69
N GLN A 95 12.74 -10.61 28.62
CA GLN A 95 12.46 -9.18 28.72
C GLN A 95 12.90 -8.45 27.44
N SER A 96 14.13 -8.68 26.98
CA SER A 96 14.63 -8.08 25.73
C SER A 96 13.82 -8.50 24.50
N ALA A 97 13.31 -9.74 24.47
CA ALA A 97 12.44 -10.24 23.41
C ALA A 97 11.06 -9.59 23.44
N THR A 98 10.50 -9.43 24.64
CA THR A 98 9.24 -8.71 24.85
C THR A 98 9.36 -7.26 24.39
N GLU A 99 10.42 -6.54 24.78
CA GLU A 99 10.66 -5.16 24.34
C GLU A 99 10.84 -5.04 22.82
N ARG A 100 11.52 -6.01 22.19
CA ARG A 100 11.65 -6.07 20.72
C ARG A 100 10.31 -6.29 20.05
N LEU A 101 9.49 -7.20 20.60
CA LEU A 101 8.14 -7.45 20.10
C LEU A 101 7.29 -6.20 20.23
N GLU A 102 7.30 -5.53 21.38
CA GLU A 102 6.54 -4.30 21.59
C GLU A 102 6.99 -3.15 20.67
N ARG A 103 8.29 -3.05 20.35
CA ARG A 103 8.78 -2.08 19.36
C ARG A 103 8.27 -2.41 17.97
N ALA A 104 8.37 -3.68 17.56
CA ALA A 104 7.85 -4.12 16.27
C ALA A 104 6.32 -3.96 16.15
N THR A 105 5.55 -4.16 17.23
CA THR A 105 4.10 -3.93 17.20
C THR A 105 3.77 -2.45 17.05
N ARG A 106 4.48 -1.56 17.75
CA ARG A 106 4.30 -0.10 17.59
C ARG A 106 4.67 0.36 16.19
N GLU A 107 5.80 -0.11 15.65
CA GLU A 107 6.21 0.20 14.27
C GLU A 107 5.18 -0.29 13.25
N LYS A 108 4.66 -1.51 13.42
CA LYS A 108 3.56 -2.03 12.59
C LYS A 108 2.33 -1.14 12.67
N GLU A 109 1.90 -0.74 13.86
CA GLU A 109 0.75 0.14 14.06
C GLU A 109 0.97 1.49 13.36
N CYS A 110 2.14 2.12 13.54
CA CYS A 110 2.48 3.37 12.86
C CYS A 110 2.47 3.23 11.32
N LEU A 111 3.01 2.14 10.78
CA LEU A 111 3.00 1.88 9.33
C LEU A 111 1.57 1.61 8.82
N GLN A 112 0.74 0.92 9.59
CA GLN A 112 -0.67 0.70 9.25
C GLN A 112 -1.45 2.01 9.24
N GLU A 113 -1.22 2.90 10.21
CA GLU A 113 -1.81 4.23 10.25
C GLU A 113 -1.34 5.10 9.08
N ALA A 114 -0.03 5.10 8.78
CA ALA A 114 0.51 5.83 7.63
C ALA A 114 -0.08 5.35 6.30
N LEU A 115 -0.19 4.03 6.12
CA LEU A 115 -0.84 3.44 4.95
C LEU A 115 -2.32 3.85 4.87
N ARG A 116 -3.06 3.80 5.99
CA ARG A 116 -4.45 4.25 6.05
C ARG A 116 -4.59 5.72 5.65
N CYS A 117 -3.79 6.60 6.24
CA CYS A 117 -3.79 8.03 5.92
C CYS A 117 -3.48 8.28 4.44
N SER A 118 -2.46 7.63 3.89
CA SER A 118 -2.10 7.77 2.47
C SER A 118 -3.19 7.26 1.51
N SER A 119 -3.91 6.20 1.89
CA SER A 119 -5.04 5.66 1.12
C SER A 119 -6.22 6.64 1.13
N GLU A 120 -6.52 7.24 2.27
CA GLU A 120 -7.55 8.28 2.42
C GLU A 120 -7.18 9.54 1.62
N GLU A 121 -5.92 9.99 1.68
CA GLU A 121 -5.42 11.11 0.88
C GLU A 121 -5.53 10.81 -0.63
N CYS A 122 -5.11 9.62 -1.08
CA CYS A 122 -5.27 9.19 -2.47
C CYS A 122 -6.75 9.18 -2.89
N ALA A 123 -7.65 8.66 -2.05
CA ALA A 123 -9.09 8.67 -2.33
C ALA A 123 -9.65 10.09 -2.46
N THR A 124 -9.22 11.03 -1.59
CA THR A 124 -9.64 12.43 -1.69
C THR A 124 -9.12 13.11 -2.96
N GLN A 125 -7.88 12.84 -3.37
CA GLN A 125 -7.31 13.39 -4.60
C GLN A 125 -8.05 12.86 -5.84
N VAL A 126 -8.30 11.55 -5.89
CA VAL A 126 -9.09 10.93 -6.97
C VAL A 126 -10.49 11.52 -7.02
N GLN A 127 -11.14 11.75 -5.87
CA GLN A 127 -12.47 12.35 -5.81
C GLN A 127 -12.49 13.78 -6.39
N VAL A 128 -11.52 14.62 -6.04
CA VAL A 128 -11.41 15.98 -6.58
C VAL A 128 -11.23 15.96 -8.10
N LEU A 129 -10.37 15.08 -8.61
CA LEU A 129 -10.16 14.93 -10.05
C LEU A 129 -11.44 14.46 -10.77
N LEU A 130 -12.17 13.51 -10.17
CA LEU A 130 -13.45 13.05 -10.71
C LEU A 130 -14.49 14.18 -10.75
N ASP A 131 -14.57 15.00 -9.70
CA ASP A 131 -15.51 16.12 -9.67
C ASP A 131 -15.12 17.23 -10.65
N GLN A 132 -13.82 17.46 -10.85
CA GLN A 132 -13.32 18.35 -11.91
C GLN A 132 -13.67 17.82 -13.30
N ILE A 133 -13.50 16.51 -13.56
CA ILE A 133 -13.88 15.89 -14.83
C ILE A 133 -15.38 16.08 -15.07
N LYS A 134 -16.24 15.77 -14.10
CA LYS A 134 -17.70 15.98 -14.22
C LYS A 134 -18.04 17.43 -14.55
N SER A 135 -17.42 18.40 -13.87
CA SER A 135 -17.66 19.82 -14.15
C SER A 135 -17.25 20.21 -15.58
N SER A 136 -16.14 19.65 -16.08
CA SER A 136 -15.67 19.88 -17.45
C SER A 136 -16.60 19.23 -18.49
N GLU A 137 -17.13 18.04 -18.20
CA GLU A 137 -18.12 17.36 -19.05
C GLU A 137 -19.42 18.16 -19.13
N GLU A 138 -19.94 18.66 -18.01
CA GLU A 138 -21.13 19.51 -17.98
C GLU A 138 -20.92 20.81 -18.78
N LEU A 139 -19.76 21.44 -18.65
CA LEU A 139 -19.40 22.62 -19.43
C LEU A 139 -19.37 22.31 -20.93
N LEU A 140 -18.70 21.23 -21.34
CA LEU A 140 -18.63 20.81 -22.75
C LEU A 140 -20.01 20.50 -23.31
N GLN A 141 -20.89 19.84 -22.55
CA GLN A 141 -22.27 19.59 -22.96
C GLN A 141 -23.05 20.90 -23.16
N ASN A 142 -22.86 21.88 -22.28
CA ASN A 142 -23.49 23.20 -22.41
C ASN A 142 -22.96 23.98 -23.62
N LEU A 143 -21.65 23.94 -23.87
CA LEU A 143 -21.04 24.54 -25.06
C LEU A 143 -21.54 23.87 -26.34
N GLN A 144 -21.64 22.54 -26.37
CA GLN A 144 -22.21 21.81 -27.50
C GLN A 144 -23.67 22.21 -27.76
N ARG A 145 -24.48 22.34 -26.70
CA ARG A 145 -25.89 22.78 -26.82
C ARG A 145 -25.99 24.20 -27.37
N THR A 146 -25.23 25.15 -26.81
CA THR A 146 -25.23 26.55 -27.27
C THR A 146 -24.68 26.70 -28.70
N LEU A 147 -23.67 25.92 -29.09
CA LEU A 147 -23.20 25.87 -30.48
C LEU A 147 -24.31 25.36 -31.41
N SER A 148 -25.01 24.30 -31.04
CA SER A 148 -26.12 23.78 -31.86
C SER A 148 -27.27 24.79 -31.98
N ASP A 149 -27.60 25.51 -30.91
CA ASP A 149 -28.65 26.53 -30.92
C ASP A 149 -28.27 27.73 -31.78
N THR A 150 -27.02 28.21 -31.66
CA THR A 150 -26.50 29.34 -32.46
C THR A 150 -26.36 28.96 -33.94
N GLN A 151 -25.91 27.74 -34.24
CA GLN A 151 -25.88 27.19 -35.60
C GLN A 151 -27.29 27.16 -36.20
N GLN A 152 -28.28 26.61 -35.49
CA GLN A 152 -29.67 26.57 -35.95
C GLN A 152 -30.27 27.98 -36.12
N LYS A 153 -29.93 28.93 -35.24
CA LYS A 153 -30.38 30.32 -35.37
C LYS A 153 -29.83 30.97 -36.64
N THR A 154 -28.55 30.76 -36.90
CA THR A 154 -27.87 31.30 -38.10
C THR A 154 -28.43 30.69 -39.37
N THR A 155 -28.67 29.37 -39.41
CA THR A 155 -29.30 28.72 -40.57
C THR A 155 -30.71 29.22 -40.83
N ARG A 156 -31.53 29.45 -39.78
CA ARG A 156 -32.85 30.09 -39.91
C ARG A 156 -32.77 31.52 -40.45
N GLN A 157 -31.79 32.31 -40.00
CA GLN A 157 -31.56 33.65 -40.53
C GLN A 157 -31.15 33.63 -42.00
N MET A 158 -30.23 32.75 -42.38
CA MET A 158 -29.81 32.55 -43.77
C MET A 158 -30.98 32.10 -44.67
N ALA A 159 -31.83 31.18 -44.19
CA ALA A 159 -33.03 30.77 -44.92
C ALA A 159 -34.01 31.93 -45.12
N THR A 160 -34.20 32.77 -44.10
CA THR A 160 -35.06 33.96 -44.17
C THR A 160 -34.53 34.97 -45.18
N LEU A 161 -33.23 35.29 -45.12
CA LEU A 161 -32.57 36.19 -46.08
C LEU A 161 -32.71 35.67 -47.50
N THR A 162 -32.45 34.38 -47.72
CA THR A 162 -32.62 33.72 -49.03
C THR A 162 -34.05 33.83 -49.54
N ALA A 163 -35.05 33.60 -48.67
CA ALA A 163 -36.46 33.75 -49.03
C ALA A 163 -36.81 35.20 -49.41
N THR A 164 -36.33 36.19 -48.66
CA THR A 164 -36.55 37.62 -48.99
C THR A 164 -35.86 38.04 -50.27
N PHE A 165 -34.64 37.56 -50.53
CA PHE A 165 -33.92 37.79 -51.78
C PHE A 165 -34.68 37.22 -52.97
N ASN A 166 -35.13 35.96 -52.89
CA ASN A 166 -35.91 35.32 -53.95
C ASN A 166 -37.22 36.08 -54.24
N ARG A 167 -37.91 36.56 -53.19
CA ARG A 167 -39.11 37.39 -53.34
C ARG A 167 -38.82 38.70 -54.06
N LEU A 168 -37.74 39.39 -53.68
CA LEU A 168 -37.33 40.65 -54.33
C LEU A 168 -36.98 40.41 -55.80
N CYS A 169 -36.25 39.33 -56.11
CA CYS A 169 -35.95 38.95 -57.50
C CYS A 169 -37.22 38.72 -58.32
N GLN A 170 -38.23 38.03 -57.77
CA GLN A 170 -39.52 37.84 -58.43
C GLN A 170 -40.22 39.17 -58.70
N GLU A 171 -40.26 40.06 -57.69
CA GLU A 171 -40.90 41.38 -57.81
C GLU A 171 -40.20 42.26 -58.86
N VAL A 172 -38.86 42.28 -58.88
CA VAL A 172 -38.08 42.98 -59.91
C VAL A 172 -38.37 42.42 -61.31
N ASN A 173 -38.47 41.10 -61.47
CA ASN A 173 -38.80 40.48 -62.74
C ASN A 173 -40.21 40.86 -63.20
N CYS A 174 -41.22 40.81 -62.32
CA CYS A 174 -42.59 41.23 -62.64
C CYS A 174 -42.66 42.72 -63.04
N LEU A 175 -42.00 43.60 -62.29
CA LEU A 175 -41.93 45.02 -62.61
C LEU A 175 -41.22 45.27 -63.94
N ASN A 176 -40.20 44.49 -64.28
CA ASN A 176 -39.51 44.60 -65.57
C ASN A 176 -40.43 44.17 -66.73
N GLU A 177 -41.19 43.09 -66.57
CA GLU A 177 -42.20 42.67 -67.55
C GLU A 177 -43.32 43.70 -67.72
N GLU A 178 -43.77 44.33 -66.64
CA GLU A 178 -44.75 45.43 -66.71
C GLU A 178 -44.17 46.65 -67.41
N ASN A 179 -42.92 47.03 -67.11
CA ASN A 179 -42.22 48.12 -67.80
C ASN A 179 -42.03 47.83 -69.29
N GLU A 180 -41.73 46.59 -69.69
CA GLU A 180 -41.68 46.18 -71.09
C GLU A 180 -43.05 46.38 -71.77
N LYS A 181 -44.15 45.96 -71.12
CA LYS A 181 -45.52 46.17 -71.62
C LYS A 181 -45.86 47.66 -71.75
N LEU A 182 -45.49 48.47 -70.75
CA LEU A 182 -45.69 49.92 -70.78
C LEU A 182 -44.84 50.61 -71.86
N ARG A 183 -43.57 50.20 -72.04
CA ARG A 183 -42.73 50.69 -73.13
C ARG A 183 -43.32 50.34 -74.49
N ALA A 184 -43.82 49.12 -74.67
CA ALA A 184 -44.52 48.72 -75.90
C ALA A 184 -45.77 49.60 -76.16
N LEU A 185 -46.56 49.91 -75.13
CA LEU A 185 -47.73 50.80 -75.23
C LEU A 185 -47.34 52.26 -75.53
N SER A 186 -46.26 52.76 -74.92
CA SER A 186 -45.76 54.13 -75.16
C SER A 186 -45.15 54.32 -76.55
N SER A 187 -44.56 53.28 -77.13
CA SER A 187 -44.08 53.29 -78.52
C SER A 187 -45.22 53.36 -79.55
N ALA A 188 -46.47 53.07 -79.13
CA ALA A 188 -47.65 53.08 -79.99
C ALA A 188 -48.40 54.43 -80.02
N THR A 189 -48.00 55.42 -79.22
CA THR A 189 -48.65 56.74 -79.20
C THR A 189 -47.61 57.87 -79.22
N ALA A 190 -47.14 58.24 -80.41
CA ALA A 190 -46.59 59.57 -80.65
C ALA A 190 -47.76 60.54 -80.87
N PRO A 191 -47.79 61.69 -80.18
CA PRO A 191 -47.56 62.92 -80.96
C PRO A 191 -46.86 64.05 -80.17
N GLY A 192 -46.03 64.78 -80.93
CA GLY A 192 -46.11 66.24 -80.98
C GLY A 192 -45.55 67.05 -79.82
N GLU A 193 -44.35 67.61 -80.03
CA GLU A 193 -44.00 68.93 -79.48
C GLU A 193 -45.05 69.98 -79.92
N PRO A 194 -45.27 71.09 -79.19
CA PRO A 194 -44.38 72.24 -79.38
C PRO A 194 -44.07 73.05 -78.11
N ARG A 195 -42.79 73.37 -78.04
CA ARG A 195 -42.12 74.54 -77.46
C ARG A 195 -42.95 75.84 -77.42
N VAL A 196 -43.01 76.51 -76.27
CA VAL A 196 -43.31 77.96 -76.17
C VAL A 196 -42.39 78.61 -75.12
N THR A 197 -41.58 79.55 -75.60
CA THR A 197 -40.80 80.59 -74.90
C THR A 197 -41.71 81.58 -74.16
N VAL A 198 -41.21 82.25 -73.08
CA VAL A 198 -41.28 83.72 -72.81
C VAL A 198 -41.09 84.08 -71.31
N GLU A 199 -40.03 84.88 -71.05
CA GLU A 199 -39.85 86.02 -70.10
C GLU A 199 -39.70 85.87 -68.55
N PRO A 200 -39.03 86.84 -67.86
CA PRO A 200 -38.51 86.70 -66.50
C PRO A 200 -39.33 87.40 -65.39
N SER A 201 -39.76 86.63 -64.37
CA SER A 201 -39.61 86.94 -62.93
C SER A 201 -39.99 85.77 -61.97
N PRO A 202 -39.27 84.62 -61.96
CA PRO A 202 -39.44 83.54 -60.96
C PRO A 202 -38.12 83.14 -60.24
N THR A 203 -37.01 83.84 -60.47
CA THR A 203 -35.65 83.43 -60.03
C THR A 203 -35.38 83.61 -58.54
N GLN A 204 -35.90 84.67 -57.89
CA GLN A 204 -35.56 84.95 -56.49
C GLN A 204 -36.21 83.99 -55.48
N ARG A 205 -37.49 83.61 -55.68
CA ARG A 205 -38.14 82.58 -54.84
C ARG A 205 -37.53 81.19 -55.04
N ALA A 206 -37.12 80.86 -56.26
CA ALA A 206 -36.42 79.60 -56.54
C ALA A 206 -35.07 79.52 -55.82
N VAL A 207 -34.33 80.65 -55.74
CA VAL A 207 -33.09 80.75 -54.97
C VAL A 207 -33.35 80.64 -53.46
N GLN A 208 -34.40 81.29 -52.94
CA GLN A 208 -34.79 81.18 -51.52
C GLN A 208 -35.18 79.76 -51.13
N HIS A 209 -36.04 79.09 -51.91
CA HIS A 209 -36.39 77.69 -51.65
C HIS A 209 -35.19 76.75 -51.80
N ARG A 210 -34.25 77.04 -52.73
CA ARG A 210 -33.00 76.27 -52.83
C ARG A 210 -32.17 76.44 -51.56
N GLN A 211 -32.09 77.65 -51.01
CA GLN A 211 -31.40 77.94 -49.77
C GLN A 211 -32.07 77.27 -48.57
N GLU A 212 -33.40 77.32 -48.45
CA GLU A 212 -34.17 76.64 -47.40
C GLU A 212 -33.95 75.13 -47.41
N ARG A 213 -33.93 74.51 -48.60
CA ARG A 213 -33.61 73.07 -48.76
C ARG A 213 -32.22 72.73 -48.26
N LEU A 214 -31.22 73.56 -48.58
CA LEU A 214 -29.86 73.37 -48.09
C LEU A 214 -29.78 73.55 -46.58
N CYS A 215 -30.52 74.50 -46.00
CA CYS A 215 -30.58 74.65 -44.54
C CYS A 215 -31.16 73.40 -43.86
N ILE A 216 -32.24 72.82 -44.41
CA ILE A 216 -32.84 71.57 -43.88
C ILE A 216 -31.84 70.41 -44.01
N GLU A 217 -31.20 70.27 -45.17
CA GLU A 217 -30.18 69.24 -45.41
C GLU A 217 -28.99 69.36 -44.45
N ILE A 218 -28.49 70.59 -44.23
CA ILE A 218 -27.41 70.84 -43.26
C ILE A 218 -27.82 70.43 -41.85
N VAL A 219 -29.04 70.76 -41.42
CA VAL A 219 -29.53 70.38 -40.08
C VAL A 219 -29.70 68.85 -39.98
N SER A 220 -30.27 68.20 -41.00
CA SER A 220 -30.40 66.73 -41.06
C SER A 220 -29.04 66.04 -40.95
N LEU A 221 -28.06 66.47 -41.74
CA LEU A 221 -26.70 65.92 -41.70
C LEU A 221 -26.01 66.19 -40.36
N GLN A 222 -26.27 67.33 -39.71
CA GLN A 222 -25.76 67.60 -38.36
C GLN A 222 -26.38 66.70 -37.30
N GLU A 223 -27.65 66.34 -37.43
CA GLU A 223 -28.33 65.41 -36.54
C GLU A 223 -27.82 63.98 -36.73
N GLU A 224 -27.68 63.53 -37.99
CA GLU A 224 -27.07 62.25 -38.37
C GLU A 224 -25.63 62.14 -37.82
N LEU A 225 -24.79 63.16 -38.05
CA LEU A 225 -23.42 63.19 -37.50
C LEU A 225 -23.40 63.10 -35.97
N LYS A 226 -24.33 63.77 -35.27
CA LYS A 226 -24.43 63.68 -33.80
C LYS A 226 -24.88 62.29 -33.35
N LEU A 227 -25.74 61.61 -34.10
CA LEU A 227 -26.15 60.23 -33.80
C LEU A 227 -24.95 59.29 -34.01
N GLU A 228 -24.26 59.38 -35.13
CA GLU A 228 -23.05 58.60 -35.40
C GLU A 228 -21.97 58.84 -34.33
N GLN A 229 -21.78 60.08 -33.87
CA GLN A 229 -20.84 60.39 -32.78
C GLN A 229 -21.24 59.73 -31.46
N ARG A 230 -22.54 59.68 -31.13
CA ARG A 230 -23.02 58.98 -29.93
C ARG A 230 -22.81 57.48 -30.06
N GLU A 231 -23.16 56.89 -31.20
CA GLU A 231 -22.95 55.47 -31.48
C GLU A 231 -21.46 55.10 -31.40
N LYS A 232 -20.60 55.92 -32.00
CA LYS A 232 -19.14 55.77 -31.88
C LYS A 232 -18.68 55.80 -30.43
N SER A 233 -19.14 56.76 -29.63
CA SER A 233 -18.77 56.85 -28.20
C SER A 233 -19.25 55.64 -27.39
N LEU A 234 -20.42 55.08 -27.73
CA LEU A 234 -20.94 53.87 -27.11
C LEU A 234 -20.09 52.65 -27.46
N LEU A 235 -19.75 52.48 -28.74
CA LEU A 235 -18.90 51.38 -29.21
C LEU A 235 -17.48 51.47 -28.63
N GLU A 236 -16.90 52.67 -28.56
CA GLU A 236 -15.61 52.90 -27.90
C GLU A 236 -15.66 52.56 -26.41
N GLY A 237 -16.75 52.90 -25.72
CA GLY A 237 -17.00 52.51 -24.33
C GLY A 237 -17.11 50.99 -24.16
N GLN A 238 -17.86 50.33 -25.05
CA GLN A 238 -18.00 48.86 -25.04
C GLN A 238 -16.66 48.16 -25.30
N LEU A 239 -15.88 48.62 -26.28
CA LEU A 239 -14.56 48.06 -26.58
C LEU A 239 -13.59 48.25 -25.41
N ARG A 240 -13.64 49.39 -24.72
CA ARG A 240 -12.81 49.64 -23.54
C ARG A 240 -13.14 48.66 -22.42
N VAL A 241 -14.42 48.47 -22.10
CA VAL A 241 -14.85 47.51 -21.08
C VAL A 241 -14.42 46.09 -21.46
N GLN A 242 -14.56 45.70 -22.72
CA GLN A 242 -14.09 44.38 -23.19
C GLN A 242 -12.56 44.21 -23.05
N GLN A 243 -11.79 45.26 -23.33
CA GLN A 243 -10.34 45.23 -23.13
C GLN A 243 -10.00 45.09 -21.64
N GLU A 244 -10.66 45.86 -20.77
CA GLU A 244 -10.49 45.77 -19.32
C GLU A 244 -10.80 44.36 -18.80
N THR A 245 -11.94 43.77 -19.19
CA THR A 245 -12.30 42.41 -18.78
C THR A 245 -11.29 41.38 -19.25
N HIS A 246 -10.82 41.46 -20.50
CA HIS A 246 -9.79 40.54 -21.00
C HIS A 246 -8.45 40.73 -20.27
N THR A 247 -8.08 41.96 -19.91
CA THR A 247 -6.86 42.18 -19.11
C THR A 247 -6.98 41.61 -17.70
N GLU A 248 -8.16 41.70 -17.07
CA GLU A 248 -8.41 41.10 -15.76
C GLU A 248 -8.39 39.56 -15.84
N GLU A 249 -9.05 38.96 -16.83
CA GLU A 249 -9.05 37.52 -17.07
C GLU A 249 -7.62 36.98 -17.26
N THR A 250 -6.80 37.66 -18.06
CA THR A 250 -5.41 37.26 -18.29
C THR A 250 -4.56 37.38 -17.03
N GLN A 251 -4.72 38.44 -16.22
CA GLN A 251 -4.02 38.59 -14.95
C GLN A 251 -4.41 37.49 -13.94
N ILE A 252 -5.70 37.15 -13.84
CA ILE A 252 -6.17 36.06 -12.98
C ILE A 252 -5.58 34.73 -13.43
N MET A 253 -5.55 34.47 -14.74
CA MET A 253 -4.95 33.25 -15.29
C MET A 253 -3.43 33.19 -15.03
N GLU A 254 -2.72 34.31 -15.15
CA GLU A 254 -1.29 34.37 -14.84
C GLU A 254 -1.02 34.13 -13.34
N ALA A 255 -1.84 34.72 -12.47
CA ALA A 255 -1.75 34.50 -11.03
C ALA A 255 -1.98 33.03 -10.66
N THR A 256 -3.00 32.38 -11.24
CA THR A 256 -3.27 30.95 -10.97
C THR A 256 -2.15 30.05 -11.49
N LEU A 257 -1.61 30.34 -12.68
CA LEU A 257 -0.44 29.61 -13.21
C LEU A 257 0.80 29.79 -12.32
N SER A 258 1.04 30.99 -11.78
CA SER A 258 2.17 31.22 -10.87
C SER A 258 2.01 30.45 -9.55
N SER A 259 0.82 30.45 -8.97
CA SER A 259 0.50 29.68 -7.76
C SER A 259 0.69 28.18 -7.99
N LEU A 260 0.15 27.64 -9.10
CA LEU A 260 0.31 26.23 -9.47
C LEU A 260 1.78 25.85 -9.68
N ARG A 261 2.61 26.73 -10.25
CA ARG A 261 4.05 26.49 -10.38
C ARG A 261 4.73 26.39 -9.02
N THR A 262 4.44 27.31 -8.09
CA THR A 262 5.03 27.26 -6.75
C THR A 262 4.60 26.01 -5.98
N GLU A 263 3.36 25.58 -6.14
CA GLU A 263 2.85 24.37 -5.50
C GLU A 263 3.47 23.11 -6.10
N MET A 264 3.67 23.07 -7.43
CA MET A 264 4.40 22.01 -8.09
C MET A 264 5.85 21.91 -7.61
N GLU A 265 6.53 23.04 -7.44
CA GLU A 265 7.91 23.07 -6.91
C GLU A 265 7.96 22.57 -5.46
N ARG A 266 7.00 22.96 -4.62
CA ARG A 266 6.86 22.48 -3.23
C ARG A 266 6.67 20.97 -3.20
N LEU A 267 5.70 20.44 -3.96
CA LEU A 267 5.43 19.00 -4.05
C LEU A 267 6.62 18.22 -4.60
N GLN A 268 7.38 18.78 -5.56
CA GLN A 268 8.61 18.15 -6.05
C GLN A 268 9.71 18.10 -4.99
N GLN A 269 9.84 19.12 -4.15
CA GLN A 269 10.80 19.13 -3.05
C GLN A 269 10.42 18.09 -1.98
N GLU A 270 9.14 18.03 -1.61
CA GLU A 270 8.62 17.04 -0.68
C GLU A 270 8.82 15.61 -1.20
N ARG A 271 8.52 15.37 -2.48
CA ARG A 271 8.78 14.08 -3.13
C ARG A 271 10.26 13.68 -3.04
N LYS A 272 11.18 14.60 -3.32
CA LYS A 272 12.63 14.33 -3.20
C LYS A 272 13.03 14.02 -1.76
N GLN A 273 12.43 14.72 -0.78
CA GLN A 273 12.71 14.48 0.63
C GLN A 273 12.20 13.11 1.07
N THR A 274 10.99 12.71 0.67
CA THR A 274 10.44 11.39 1.00
C THR A 274 11.18 10.28 0.26
N GLU A 275 11.62 10.48 -0.98
CA GLU A 275 12.51 9.56 -1.71
C GLU A 275 13.82 9.32 -0.94
N LEU A 276 14.44 10.37 -0.40
CA LEU A 276 15.66 10.24 0.41
C LEU A 276 15.40 9.48 1.73
N GLN A 277 14.28 9.77 2.41
CA GLN A 277 13.90 9.05 3.63
C GLN A 277 13.61 7.57 3.37
N LEU A 278 12.97 7.26 2.24
CA LEU A 278 12.74 5.89 1.81
C LEU A 278 14.07 5.16 1.58
N GLN A 279 14.99 5.78 0.83
CA GLN A 279 16.31 5.20 0.59
C GLN A 279 17.10 4.97 1.89
N GLU A 280 17.01 5.89 2.85
CA GLU A 280 17.63 5.71 4.16
C GLU A 280 17.01 4.54 4.92
N SER A 281 15.68 4.44 4.97
CA SER A 281 14.95 3.33 5.59
C SER A 281 15.29 1.99 4.93
N GLU A 282 15.33 1.92 3.59
CA GLU A 282 15.76 0.74 2.84
C GLU A 282 17.19 0.31 3.23
N SER A 283 18.11 1.27 3.35
CA SER A 283 19.47 0.98 3.79
C SER A 283 19.55 0.47 5.24
N GLN A 284 18.66 0.93 6.12
CA GLN A 284 18.57 0.45 7.51
C GLN A 284 18.02 -0.97 7.54
N VAL A 285 16.96 -1.25 6.78
CA VAL A 285 16.39 -2.60 6.65
C VAL A 285 17.44 -3.57 6.09
N GLN A 286 18.21 -3.16 5.08
CA GLN A 286 19.28 -3.99 4.53
C GLN A 286 20.35 -4.33 5.58
N LYS A 287 20.81 -3.34 6.37
CA LYS A 287 21.77 -3.58 7.47
C LYS A 287 21.21 -4.51 8.54
N LEU A 288 19.93 -4.36 8.90
CA LEU A 288 19.27 -5.26 9.84
C LEU A 288 19.20 -6.68 9.28
N TRP A 289 18.92 -6.82 7.99
CA TRP A 289 18.87 -8.12 7.32
C TRP A 289 20.24 -8.82 7.31
N GLU A 290 21.31 -8.06 7.04
CA GLU A 290 22.69 -8.55 7.14
C GLU A 290 23.02 -8.99 8.58
N SER A 291 22.67 -8.19 9.59
CA SER A 291 22.89 -8.53 11.00
C SER A 291 22.12 -9.78 11.43
N VAL A 292 20.86 -9.93 10.99
CA VAL A 292 20.06 -11.14 11.24
C VAL A 292 20.72 -12.37 10.60
N SER A 293 21.20 -12.25 9.35
CA SER A 293 21.90 -13.34 8.66
C SER A 293 23.19 -13.73 9.39
N GLU A 294 23.95 -12.77 9.92
CA GLU A 294 25.14 -13.03 10.73
C GLU A 294 24.80 -13.73 12.06
N GLN A 295 23.73 -13.29 12.73
CA GLN A 295 23.25 -13.93 13.96
C GLN A 295 22.80 -15.36 13.73
N GLU A 296 22.10 -15.65 12.62
CA GLU A 296 21.70 -17.01 12.24
C GLU A 296 22.92 -17.93 12.04
N LYS A 297 23.97 -17.43 11.39
CA LYS A 297 25.23 -18.18 11.21
C LYS A 297 25.91 -18.48 12.55
N CYS A 298 26.01 -17.48 13.43
CA CYS A 298 26.59 -17.67 14.76
C CYS A 298 25.79 -18.70 15.58
N LEU A 299 24.46 -18.63 15.51
CA LEU A 299 23.57 -19.55 16.20
C LEU A 299 23.68 -20.99 15.67
N LEU A 300 23.90 -21.18 14.37
CA LEU A 300 24.20 -22.49 13.79
C LEU A 300 25.54 -23.04 14.32
N GLN A 301 26.58 -22.21 14.34
CA GLN A 301 27.89 -22.61 14.86
C GLN A 301 27.85 -22.98 16.35
N GLU A 302 27.14 -22.20 17.16
CA GLU A 302 26.87 -22.50 18.58
C GLU A 302 26.12 -23.83 18.75
N LYS A 303 25.11 -24.10 17.90
CA LYS A 303 24.38 -25.37 17.91
C LYS A 303 25.30 -26.56 17.59
N GLU A 304 26.16 -26.42 16.59
CA GLU A 304 27.15 -27.45 16.24
C GLU A 304 28.12 -27.69 17.40
N GLY A 305 28.65 -26.62 18.00
CA GLY A 305 29.51 -26.70 19.18
C GLY A 305 28.84 -27.40 20.36
N LYS A 306 27.56 -27.09 20.63
CA LYS A 306 26.76 -27.75 21.67
C LYS A 306 26.62 -29.26 21.40
N ILE A 307 26.37 -29.67 20.16
CA ILE A 307 26.28 -31.09 19.80
C ILE A 307 27.61 -31.80 20.05
N CYS A 308 28.74 -31.20 19.66
CA CYS A 308 30.07 -31.75 19.91
C CYS A 308 30.35 -31.91 21.42
N LEU A 309 30.04 -30.90 22.23
CA LEU A 309 30.22 -30.96 23.68
C LEU A 309 29.31 -32.00 24.33
N GLN A 310 28.07 -32.14 23.86
CA GLN A 310 27.15 -33.16 24.35
C GLN A 310 27.64 -34.57 24.04
N ALA A 311 28.25 -34.78 22.87
CA ALA A 311 28.89 -36.06 22.50
C ALA A 311 30.12 -36.35 23.37
N ALA A 312 31.00 -35.37 23.60
CA ALA A 312 32.15 -35.55 24.49
C ALA A 312 31.72 -35.87 25.93
N LEU A 313 30.66 -35.22 26.43
CA LEU A 313 30.10 -35.49 27.74
C LEU A 313 29.53 -36.92 27.85
N SER A 314 28.87 -37.43 26.81
CA SER A 314 28.37 -38.81 26.83
C SER A 314 29.52 -39.82 26.84
N GLU A 315 30.60 -39.55 26.08
CA GLU A 315 31.80 -40.37 26.09
C GLU A 315 32.45 -40.42 27.49
N GLU A 316 32.66 -39.27 28.13
CA GLU A 316 33.21 -39.21 29.49
C GLU A 316 32.33 -39.94 30.51
N LYS A 317 30.99 -39.82 30.40
CA LYS A 317 30.08 -40.63 31.23
C LYS A 317 30.28 -42.12 31.02
N THR A 318 30.44 -42.58 29.77
CA THR A 318 30.70 -44.01 29.50
C THR A 318 32.05 -44.47 30.06
N LYS A 319 33.08 -43.62 30.04
CA LYS A 319 34.39 -43.91 30.64
C LYS A 319 34.29 -44.04 32.16
N VAL A 320 33.60 -43.11 32.81
CA VAL A 320 33.35 -43.18 34.27
C VAL A 320 32.59 -44.46 34.62
N SER A 321 31.53 -44.79 33.90
CA SER A 321 30.79 -46.05 34.14
C SER A 321 31.66 -47.29 33.98
N ARG A 322 32.58 -47.30 32.99
CA ARG A 322 33.53 -48.39 32.80
C ARG A 322 34.53 -48.49 33.96
N LEU A 323 35.16 -47.37 34.33
CA LEU A 323 36.10 -47.33 35.45
C LEU A 323 35.44 -47.72 36.77
N GLN A 324 34.17 -47.36 36.96
CA GLN A 324 33.42 -47.75 38.15
C GLN A 324 33.11 -49.26 38.18
N ALA A 325 32.83 -49.86 37.02
CA ALA A 325 32.71 -51.32 36.91
C ALA A 325 34.05 -52.02 37.17
N GLU A 326 35.16 -51.52 36.61
CA GLU A 326 36.51 -52.04 36.86
C GLU A 326 36.94 -51.91 38.33
N LEU A 327 36.60 -50.78 38.97
CA LEU A 327 36.83 -50.59 40.40
C LEU A 327 36.04 -51.60 41.22
N GLY A 328 34.75 -51.80 40.90
CA GLY A 328 33.89 -52.76 41.60
C GLY A 328 34.40 -54.20 41.49
N THR A 329 34.86 -54.63 40.31
CA THR A 329 35.45 -55.97 40.15
C THR A 329 36.78 -56.09 40.89
N SER A 330 37.62 -55.04 40.91
CA SER A 330 38.84 -55.03 41.70
C SER A 330 38.56 -55.11 43.20
N GLU A 331 37.56 -54.38 43.71
CA GLU A 331 37.13 -54.44 45.11
C GLU A 331 36.58 -55.81 45.48
N GLU A 332 35.84 -56.46 44.58
CA GLU A 332 35.35 -57.83 44.77
C GLU A 332 36.50 -58.85 44.84
N VAL A 333 37.45 -58.79 43.91
CA VAL A 333 38.63 -59.66 43.93
C VAL A 333 39.45 -59.45 45.21
N GLN A 334 39.57 -58.21 45.70
CA GLN A 334 40.24 -57.93 46.97
C GLN A 334 39.49 -58.55 48.16
N ARG A 335 38.16 -58.41 48.21
CA ARG A 335 37.33 -59.05 49.26
C ARG A 335 37.49 -60.56 49.25
N ASP A 336 37.50 -61.16 48.07
CA ASP A 336 37.68 -62.60 47.88
C ASP A 336 39.06 -63.08 48.34
N PHE A 337 40.12 -62.32 48.04
CA PHE A 337 41.46 -62.63 48.51
C PHE A 337 41.55 -62.59 50.04
N VAL A 338 40.93 -61.59 50.67
CA VAL A 338 40.87 -61.49 52.14
C VAL A 338 40.11 -62.69 52.72
N ARG A 339 38.91 -63.02 52.20
CA ARG A 339 38.12 -64.17 52.63
C ARG A 339 38.89 -65.48 52.52
N LEU A 340 39.54 -65.70 51.38
CA LEU A 340 40.37 -66.88 51.16
C LEU A 340 41.55 -66.94 52.15
N SER A 341 42.23 -65.80 52.39
CA SER A 341 43.35 -65.73 53.33
C SER A 341 42.93 -66.03 54.76
N GLN A 342 41.77 -65.54 55.20
CA GLN A 342 41.20 -65.81 56.52
C GLN A 342 40.78 -67.28 56.65
N ALA A 343 40.10 -67.83 55.64
CA ALA A 343 39.70 -69.24 55.62
C ALA A 343 40.92 -70.17 55.70
N LEU A 344 41.99 -69.83 54.96
CA LEU A 344 43.26 -70.55 55.02
C LEU A 344 43.93 -70.44 56.40
N GLN A 345 43.92 -69.26 57.03
CA GLN A 345 44.43 -69.10 58.40
C GLN A 345 43.66 -69.98 59.40
N VAL A 346 42.33 -70.01 59.30
CA VAL A 346 41.48 -70.85 60.16
C VAL A 346 41.74 -72.33 59.94
N SER A 347 41.87 -72.78 58.68
CA SER A 347 42.15 -74.20 58.39
C SER A 347 43.52 -74.64 58.89
N LEU A 348 44.55 -73.80 58.73
CA LEU A 348 45.89 -74.05 59.28
C LEU A 348 45.89 -74.11 60.81
N GLU A 349 45.14 -73.22 61.48
CA GLU A 349 45.02 -73.25 62.95
C GLU A 349 44.27 -74.50 63.44
N LYS A 350 43.21 -74.93 62.73
CA LYS A 350 42.52 -76.21 63.02
C LYS A 350 43.45 -77.41 62.86
N ILE A 351 44.32 -77.42 61.85
CA ILE A 351 45.33 -78.47 61.67
C ILE A 351 46.33 -78.46 62.84
N ARG A 352 46.78 -77.28 63.28
CA ARG A 352 47.68 -77.13 64.43
C ARG A 352 47.08 -77.68 65.73
N GLN A 353 45.77 -77.56 65.88
CA GLN A 353 45.01 -78.03 67.05
C GLN A 353 44.51 -79.48 66.93
N ALA A 354 44.75 -80.18 65.81
CA ALA A 354 44.25 -81.53 65.61
C ALA A 354 45.10 -82.59 66.34
N ASP A 355 44.46 -83.43 67.14
CA ASP A 355 45.11 -84.48 67.95
C ASP A 355 45.37 -85.79 67.18
N SER A 356 44.83 -85.93 65.95
CA SER A 356 44.95 -87.14 65.13
C SER A 356 45.17 -86.86 63.64
N MET A 357 45.88 -87.77 62.96
CA MET A 357 46.13 -87.69 61.51
C MET A 357 44.85 -87.85 60.66
N ALA A 358 43.81 -88.49 61.21
CA ALA A 358 42.52 -88.63 60.53
C ALA A 358 41.78 -87.29 60.48
N ASP A 359 41.83 -86.50 61.56
CA ASP A 359 41.19 -85.18 61.64
C ASP A 359 41.87 -84.15 60.71
N VAL A 360 43.20 -84.21 60.61
CA VAL A 360 43.97 -83.42 59.63
C VAL A 360 43.55 -83.75 58.20
N SER A 361 43.31 -85.03 57.89
CA SER A 361 42.90 -85.47 56.55
C SER A 361 41.49 -84.98 56.19
N SER A 362 40.57 -84.97 57.16
CA SER A 362 39.20 -84.45 56.99
C SER A 362 39.18 -82.93 56.77
N ILE A 363 39.99 -82.16 57.51
CA ILE A 363 40.12 -80.71 57.33
C ILE A 363 40.69 -80.39 55.94
N LEU A 364 41.69 -81.15 55.48
CA LEU A 364 42.28 -80.98 54.15
C LEU A 364 41.29 -81.29 53.02
N GLU A 365 40.47 -82.33 53.15
CA GLU A 365 39.39 -82.61 52.18
C GLU A 365 38.35 -81.49 52.14
N GLY A 366 37.98 -80.92 53.28
CA GLY A 366 37.08 -79.76 53.37
C GLY A 366 37.64 -78.46 52.77
N THR A 367 38.96 -78.36 52.54
CA THR A 367 39.62 -77.21 51.90
C THR A 367 39.76 -77.31 50.39
N ARG A 368 39.32 -78.41 49.76
CA ARG A 368 39.27 -78.54 48.28
C ARG A 368 38.12 -77.72 47.71
N LEU A 369 38.32 -76.42 47.64
CA LEU A 369 37.35 -75.47 47.08
C LEU A 369 37.55 -75.37 45.56
N THR A 370 36.45 -75.41 44.82
CA THR A 370 36.43 -75.10 43.37
C THR A 370 35.95 -73.68 43.09
N ASP A 371 35.26 -73.06 44.05
CA ASP A 371 34.72 -71.70 43.94
C ASP A 371 34.79 -70.99 45.31
N ILE A 372 35.12 -69.70 45.32
CA ILE A 372 35.36 -68.89 46.54
C ILE A 372 34.06 -68.69 47.32
N ASN A 373 32.91 -68.69 46.65
CA ASN A 373 31.58 -68.60 47.27
C ASN A 373 31.21 -69.81 48.16
N GLN A 374 31.99 -70.89 48.09
CA GLN A 374 31.83 -72.07 48.95
C GLN A 374 32.47 -71.88 50.34
N LEU A 375 33.19 -70.78 50.56
CA LEU A 375 33.69 -70.38 51.87
C LEU A 375 32.52 -69.89 52.74
N GLN A 376 32.31 -70.53 53.90
CA GLN A 376 31.34 -70.02 54.88
C GLN A 376 31.75 -68.63 55.36
N GLU A 377 30.84 -67.65 55.31
CA GLU A 377 31.01 -66.37 55.98
C GLU A 377 31.15 -66.64 57.48
N THR A 378 32.35 -66.44 58.01
CA THR A 378 32.66 -66.53 59.44
C THR A 378 32.40 -65.22 60.16
#